data_AF-H1YGH5-F1
#
_entry.id   AF-H1YGH5-F1
#
_cell.length_a   1.000
_cell.length_b   1.000
_cell.length_c   1.000
_cell.angle_alpha   90.00
_cell.angle_beta   90.00
_cell.angle_gamma   90.00
#
_symmetry.space_group_name_H-M   'P 1'
#
loop_
_entity.id
_entity.type
_entity.pdbx_description
1 polymer ?
#
loop_
_entity_poly.entity_id
_entity_poly.type
_entity_poly.pdbx_seq_one_letter_code
_entity_poly.pdbx_strand_id
1 'polypeptide(L)'
;MFRIPCYIAIAFCCLGLLASCTQQSETKAPVTPAEPTTAKHTLMEPFHYHKLIESSPGKYFDILSWGRGKDSTGAYMILRSDSTGKQYSATNGDLEGAIIDVYNTDMNMDGYPEILIEAKAKDTTNHINIYAYEFRGTKGQKIDFPKLTSKTKKGYRGDDRLYIKEGNLIREFPVYEGNGKDAKPTGQKKILQYGLRDNNFTVKDISPVDSAAAAKPAVKEVVKKEAAPLSDKPKVSEKKSTKKKKHTEEKHKKKKRRHRE
;
A
#
# COMPACT_ATOMS: atom_id res chain seq x y z
N MET A 1 -51.77 -57.00 -20.48
CA MET A 1 -51.96 -56.34 -21.78
C MET A 1 -53.40 -55.83 -21.81
N PHE A 2 -53.62 -54.49 -21.86
CA PHE A 2 -54.85 -53.71 -22.20
C PHE A 2 -56.20 -54.12 -21.53
N ARG A 3 -57.11 -53.26 -21.05
CA ARG A 3 -57.54 -51.90 -21.40
C ARG A 3 -58.44 -51.33 -20.29
N ILE A 4 -58.50 -50.00 -20.23
CA ILE A 4 -59.33 -49.13 -19.36
C ILE A 4 -60.72 -48.89 -20.05
N PRO A 5 -61.63 -47.98 -19.56
CA PRO A 5 -62.84 -48.18 -18.74
C PRO A 5 -64.17 -47.72 -19.41
N CYS A 6 -65.32 -47.77 -18.71
CA CYS A 6 -66.51 -46.90 -18.92
C CYS A 6 -67.54 -47.14 -17.78
N TYR A 7 -67.73 -46.24 -16.79
CA TYR A 7 -68.60 -45.03 -16.73
C TYR A 7 -70.10 -45.27 -16.41
N ILE A 8 -70.62 -44.34 -15.58
CA ILE A 8 -71.96 -43.69 -15.56
C ILE A 8 -72.85 -43.92 -14.30
N ALA A 9 -73.38 -42.76 -13.83
CA ALA A 9 -74.63 -42.46 -13.09
C ALA A 9 -74.44 -42.04 -11.61
N ILE A 10 -74.50 -40.77 -11.18
CA ILE A 10 -75.52 -39.68 -11.25
C ILE A 10 -76.50 -39.66 -10.05
N ALA A 11 -76.44 -38.54 -9.30
CA ALA A 11 -77.52 -37.70 -8.73
C ALA A 11 -77.91 -37.70 -7.22
N PHE A 12 -78.40 -36.50 -6.87
CA PHE A 12 -79.17 -36.00 -5.72
C PHE A 12 -78.37 -35.51 -4.49
N CYS A 13 -78.16 -34.20 -4.30
CA CYS A 13 -79.10 -33.11 -3.93
C CYS A 13 -79.42 -33.11 -2.42
N CYS A 14 -78.95 -32.08 -1.68
CA CYS A 14 -79.76 -31.25 -0.76
C CYS A 14 -78.93 -30.24 0.06
N LEU A 15 -79.58 -29.09 0.26
CA LEU A 15 -79.22 -27.82 0.91
C LEU A 15 -78.62 -27.90 2.33
N GLY A 16 -77.85 -26.87 2.71
CA GLY A 16 -77.67 -26.53 4.13
C GLY A 16 -76.66 -25.44 4.51
N LEU A 17 -77.05 -24.18 4.33
CA LEU A 17 -76.74 -23.00 5.17
C LEU A 17 -75.36 -22.31 5.15
N LEU A 18 -75.48 -20.99 5.00
CA LEU A 18 -74.48 -19.94 5.01
C LEU A 18 -74.02 -19.62 6.44
N ALA A 19 -72.72 -19.41 6.62
CA ALA A 19 -72.20 -18.53 7.67
C ALA A 19 -71.01 -17.75 7.12
N SER A 20 -71.21 -16.44 7.04
CA SER A 20 -70.26 -15.43 6.62
C SER A 20 -69.10 -15.32 7.61
N CYS A 21 -67.87 -15.34 7.09
CA CYS A 21 -66.79 -14.51 7.61
C CYS A 21 -66.01 -13.99 6.40
N THR A 22 -66.36 -12.79 5.98
CA THR A 22 -65.51 -11.91 5.18
C THR A 22 -64.20 -11.69 5.92
N GLN A 23 -63.12 -12.30 5.44
CA GLN A 23 -61.77 -11.92 5.82
C GLN A 23 -61.05 -11.43 4.57
N GLN A 24 -60.80 -10.13 4.59
CA GLN A 24 -60.14 -9.33 3.58
C GLN A 24 -58.79 -9.95 3.22
N SER A 25 -58.69 -10.47 2.01
CA SER A 25 -57.43 -10.90 1.42
C SER A 25 -56.62 -9.66 1.03
N GLU A 26 -55.70 -9.23 1.89
CA GLU A 26 -54.60 -8.39 1.45
C GLU A 26 -53.63 -9.25 0.63
N THR A 27 -53.61 -8.97 -0.67
CA THR A 27 -52.64 -9.48 -1.62
C THR A 27 -51.23 -9.06 -1.18
N LYS A 28 -50.50 -9.96 -0.51
CA LYS A 28 -49.06 -9.78 -0.33
C LYS A 28 -48.38 -9.89 -1.69
N ALA A 29 -47.71 -8.81 -2.09
CA ALA A 29 -46.85 -8.75 -3.25
C ALA A 29 -45.77 -9.86 -3.22
N PRO A 30 -45.23 -10.28 -4.38
CA PRO A 30 -44.22 -11.32 -4.45
C PRO A 30 -42.97 -10.86 -3.70
N VAL A 31 -42.57 -11.61 -2.66
CA VAL A 31 -41.30 -11.38 -2.00
C VAL A 31 -40.22 -11.91 -2.93
N THR A 32 -39.54 -11.00 -3.61
CA THR A 32 -38.26 -11.27 -4.28
C THR A 32 -37.33 -11.96 -3.27
N PRO A 33 -36.71 -13.10 -3.60
CA PRO A 33 -35.69 -13.69 -2.73
C PRO A 33 -34.61 -12.65 -2.46
N ALA A 34 -34.43 -12.29 -1.19
CA ALA A 34 -33.33 -11.44 -0.78
C ALA A 34 -32.02 -12.13 -1.17
N GLU A 35 -31.21 -11.48 -2.00
CA GLU A 35 -29.82 -11.88 -2.21
C GLU A 35 -29.13 -11.97 -0.84
N PRO A 36 -28.29 -12.99 -0.60
CA PRO A 36 -27.57 -13.13 0.65
C PRO A 36 -26.66 -11.92 0.82
N THR A 37 -27.05 -11.03 1.73
CA THR A 37 -26.21 -9.92 2.16
C THR A 37 -24.92 -10.53 2.71
N THR A 38 -23.80 -10.28 2.04
CA THR A 38 -22.49 -10.76 2.44
C THR A 38 -22.13 -10.09 3.75
N ALA A 39 -22.49 -10.71 4.87
CA ALA A 39 -22.11 -10.25 6.20
C ALA A 39 -20.58 -10.23 6.24
N LYS A 40 -20.01 -9.03 6.38
CA LYS A 40 -18.57 -8.83 6.52
C LYS A 40 -18.15 -9.59 7.79
N HIS A 41 -17.47 -10.73 7.63
CA HIS A 41 -17.04 -11.55 8.76
C HIS A 41 -16.15 -10.74 9.69
N THR A 42 -16.62 -10.48 10.91
CA THR A 42 -15.81 -9.85 11.96
C THR A 42 -14.78 -10.86 12.43
N LEU A 43 -13.49 -10.53 12.32
CA LEU A 43 -12.42 -11.36 12.88
C LEU A 43 -12.52 -11.33 14.40
N MET A 44 -12.42 -12.51 15.02
CA MET A 44 -12.39 -12.63 16.47
C MET A 44 -11.00 -12.29 17.01
N GLU A 45 -10.96 -11.54 18.11
CA GLU A 45 -9.74 -11.34 18.89
C GLU A 45 -9.06 -12.69 19.21
N PRO A 46 -7.73 -12.83 19.06
CA PRO A 46 -6.72 -11.78 18.89
C PRO A 46 -6.36 -11.48 17.42
N PHE A 47 -7.18 -11.90 16.45
CA PHE A 47 -6.88 -11.71 15.02
C PHE A 47 -7.38 -10.37 14.54
N HIS A 48 -6.46 -9.55 14.05
CA HIS A 48 -6.73 -8.16 13.66
C HIS A 48 -6.86 -7.97 12.15
N TYR A 49 -6.28 -8.88 11.38
CA TYR A 49 -6.25 -8.84 9.92
C TYR A 49 -6.26 -10.24 9.35
N HIS A 50 -6.99 -10.41 8.26
CA HIS A 50 -6.96 -11.61 7.43
C HIS A 50 -7.18 -11.21 5.96
N LYS A 51 -6.32 -11.70 5.07
CA LYS A 51 -6.51 -11.61 3.62
C LYS A 51 -6.07 -12.92 2.98
N LEU A 52 -6.99 -13.53 2.23
CA LEU A 52 -6.71 -14.64 1.33
C LEU A 52 -6.31 -14.09 -0.04
N ILE A 53 -5.24 -14.64 -0.60
CA ILE A 53 -4.76 -14.34 -1.95
C ILE A 53 -4.56 -15.65 -2.71
N GLU A 54 -5.14 -15.76 -3.89
CA GLU A 54 -4.77 -16.82 -4.85
C GLU A 54 -3.69 -16.27 -5.79
N SER A 55 -2.48 -16.83 -5.74
CA SER A 55 -1.39 -16.39 -6.61
C SER A 55 -1.44 -17.03 -7.99
N SER A 56 -1.97 -18.25 -8.06
CA SER A 56 -2.21 -19.05 -9.28
C SER A 56 -3.19 -20.17 -8.93
N PRO A 57 -3.85 -20.84 -9.89
CA PRO A 57 -4.82 -21.89 -9.60
C PRO A 57 -4.30 -22.94 -8.59
N GLY A 58 -4.98 -23.06 -7.45
CA GLY A 58 -4.63 -24.02 -6.40
C GLY A 58 -3.43 -23.63 -5.53
N LYS A 59 -2.90 -22.41 -5.68
CA LYS A 59 -1.83 -21.85 -4.83
C LYS A 59 -2.33 -20.60 -4.12
N TYR A 60 -2.40 -20.67 -2.79
CA TYR A 60 -2.99 -19.64 -1.95
C TYR A 60 -2.00 -19.16 -0.89
N PHE A 61 -2.23 -17.92 -0.46
CA PHE A 61 -1.62 -17.31 0.71
C PHE A 61 -2.72 -16.74 1.61
N ASP A 62 -2.80 -17.23 2.85
CA ASP A 62 -3.56 -16.56 3.90
C ASP A 62 -2.58 -15.73 4.74
N ILE A 63 -2.82 -14.41 4.79
CA ILE A 63 -2.06 -13.50 5.62
C ILE A 63 -2.89 -13.14 6.83
N LEU A 64 -2.37 -13.43 8.02
CA LEU A 64 -3.00 -13.15 9.29
C LEU A 64 -2.12 -12.23 10.14
N SER A 65 -2.72 -11.36 10.93
CA SER A 65 -2.04 -10.72 12.07
C SER A 65 -2.73 -11.04 13.38
N TRP A 66 -1.96 -11.22 14.45
CA TRP A 66 -2.49 -11.38 15.79
C TRP A 66 -1.64 -10.67 16.86
N GLY A 67 -2.26 -10.43 18.02
CA GLY A 67 -1.57 -9.89 19.18
C GLY A 67 -2.53 -9.66 20.34
N ARG A 68 -2.06 -9.92 21.57
CA ARG A 68 -2.75 -9.57 22.81
C ARG A 68 -1.98 -8.42 23.46
N GLY A 69 -2.25 -7.20 23.00
CA GLY A 69 -1.49 -6.01 23.37
C GLY A 69 -2.05 -4.77 22.69
N LYS A 70 -1.34 -3.64 22.79
CA LYS A 70 -1.71 -2.44 22.04
C LYS A 70 -1.61 -2.74 20.54
N ASP A 71 -2.54 -2.21 19.75
CA ASP A 71 -2.57 -2.34 18.26
C ASP A 71 -1.33 -1.75 17.54
N SER A 72 -0.31 -1.32 18.29
CA SER A 72 0.99 -0.91 17.77
C SER A 72 1.97 -2.08 17.58
N THR A 73 1.72 -3.25 18.18
CA THR A 73 2.67 -4.39 18.16
C THR A 73 1.93 -5.72 18.09
N GLY A 74 2.45 -6.66 17.31
CA GLY A 74 1.92 -8.01 17.22
C GLY A 74 2.85 -8.93 16.43
N ALA A 75 2.28 -9.91 15.77
CA ALA A 75 2.96 -10.75 14.80
C ALA A 75 2.07 -10.98 13.58
N TYR A 76 2.69 -11.36 12.47
CA TYR A 76 1.99 -11.82 11.27
C TYR A 76 2.42 -13.24 10.89
N MET A 77 1.56 -13.91 10.13
CA MET A 77 1.83 -15.19 9.51
C MET A 77 1.33 -15.20 8.07
N ILE A 78 2.13 -15.78 7.20
CA ILE A 78 1.84 -16.08 5.81
C ILE A 78 1.72 -17.59 5.72
N LEU A 79 0.50 -18.08 5.57
CA LEU A 79 0.20 -19.50 5.35
C LEU A 79 0.12 -19.75 3.85
N ARG A 80 1.09 -20.48 3.31
CA ARG A 80 1.08 -20.93 1.93
C ARG A 80 0.38 -22.28 1.84
N SER A 81 -0.51 -22.40 0.86
CA SER A 81 -1.22 -23.64 0.53
C SER A 81 -1.05 -23.93 -0.95
N ASP A 82 -0.51 -25.10 -1.29
CA ASP A 82 -0.45 -25.65 -2.65
C ASP A 82 -1.27 -26.93 -2.67
N SER A 83 -2.55 -26.81 -3.03
CA SER A 83 -3.50 -27.93 -2.97
C SER A 83 -3.15 -29.02 -3.98
N THR A 84 -2.63 -28.63 -5.14
CA THR A 84 -2.21 -29.54 -6.20
C THR A 84 -0.96 -30.31 -5.80
N GLY A 85 0.03 -29.60 -5.25
CA GLY A 85 1.28 -30.20 -4.76
C GLY A 85 1.18 -30.87 -3.39
N LYS A 86 0.07 -30.70 -2.66
CA LYS A 86 -0.11 -31.10 -1.25
C LYS A 86 0.99 -30.54 -0.34
N GLN A 87 1.42 -29.30 -0.61
CA GLN A 87 2.45 -28.63 0.17
C GLN A 87 1.86 -27.47 0.94
N TYR A 88 2.15 -27.43 2.23
CA TYR A 88 1.65 -26.41 3.15
C TYR A 88 2.80 -25.91 4.00
N SER A 89 2.84 -24.61 4.24
CA SER A 89 3.93 -24.01 5.00
C SER A 89 3.50 -22.70 5.63
N ALA A 90 4.13 -22.39 6.76
CA ALA A 90 3.94 -21.14 7.47
C ALA A 90 5.25 -20.35 7.49
N THR A 91 5.16 -19.05 7.23
CA THR A 91 6.22 -18.07 7.46
C THR A 91 5.68 -17.01 8.41
N ASN A 92 6.46 -16.58 9.39
CA ASN A 92 6.01 -15.61 10.39
C ASN A 92 7.04 -14.49 10.60
N GLY A 93 6.61 -13.44 11.29
CA GLY A 93 7.47 -12.34 11.72
C GLY A 93 6.77 -11.42 12.71
N ASP A 94 7.56 -10.58 13.37
CA ASP A 94 7.06 -9.55 14.28
C ASP A 94 6.42 -8.41 13.48
N LEU A 95 5.32 -7.87 14.00
CA LEU A 95 4.56 -6.79 13.39
C LEU A 95 4.68 -5.52 14.23
N GLU A 96 5.24 -4.47 13.62
CA GLU A 96 5.13 -3.09 14.10
C GLU A 96 4.00 -2.37 13.34
N GLY A 97 2.95 -1.98 14.08
CA GLY A 97 1.76 -1.35 13.55
C GLY A 97 0.62 -2.31 13.20
N ALA A 98 -0.26 -1.88 12.31
CA ALA A 98 -1.40 -2.66 11.82
C ALA A 98 -1.29 -2.90 10.32
N ILE A 99 -1.53 -4.14 9.86
CA ILE A 99 -1.59 -4.44 8.43
C ILE A 99 -2.77 -3.69 7.82
N ILE A 100 -2.52 -2.98 6.72
CA ILE A 100 -3.54 -2.24 5.97
C ILE A 100 -3.78 -2.82 4.58
N ASP A 101 -2.75 -3.41 3.95
CA ASP A 101 -2.90 -4.16 2.71
C ASP A 101 -1.79 -5.21 2.55
N VAL A 102 -1.98 -6.11 1.58
CA VAL A 102 -1.00 -7.09 1.15
C VAL A 102 -1.02 -7.18 -0.38
N TYR A 103 0.15 -7.07 -0.99
CA TYR A 103 0.33 -7.24 -2.43
C TYR A 103 0.91 -8.62 -2.73
N ASN A 104 0.39 -9.26 -3.77
CA ASN A 104 1.02 -10.41 -4.41
C ASN A 104 1.53 -9.97 -5.78
N THR A 105 2.81 -10.15 -6.01
CA THR A 105 3.52 -9.66 -7.20
C THR A 105 4.46 -10.72 -7.76
N ASP A 106 5.01 -10.42 -8.94
CA ASP A 106 6.20 -11.05 -9.49
C ASP A 106 7.02 -9.92 -10.12
N MET A 107 7.67 -9.12 -9.26
CA MET A 107 8.29 -7.85 -9.65
C MET A 107 9.54 -8.04 -10.51
N ASN A 108 10.22 -9.18 -10.34
CA ASN A 108 11.43 -9.52 -11.08
C ASN A 108 11.14 -10.44 -12.31
N MET A 109 9.89 -10.88 -12.48
CA MET A 109 9.41 -11.75 -13.58
C MET A 109 10.11 -13.11 -13.62
N ASP A 110 10.43 -13.68 -12.46
CA ASP A 110 11.05 -15.01 -12.37
C ASP A 110 10.05 -16.15 -12.07
N GLY A 111 8.77 -15.81 -11.94
CA GLY A 111 7.68 -16.76 -11.70
C GLY A 111 7.51 -17.15 -10.24
N TYR A 112 8.31 -16.60 -9.32
CA TYR A 112 8.15 -16.80 -7.89
C TYR A 112 7.44 -15.59 -7.26
N PRO A 113 6.27 -15.81 -6.62
CA PRO A 113 5.51 -14.68 -6.12
C PRO A 113 6.23 -14.00 -4.95
N GLU A 114 6.21 -12.67 -4.93
CA GLU A 114 6.49 -11.89 -3.74
C GLU A 114 5.21 -11.45 -3.03
N ILE A 115 5.18 -11.66 -1.72
CA ILE A 115 4.16 -11.15 -0.82
C ILE A 115 4.73 -9.94 -0.08
N LEU A 116 4.12 -8.78 -0.29
CA LEU A 116 4.49 -7.53 0.36
C LEU A 116 3.39 -7.13 1.34
N ILE A 117 3.66 -7.28 2.63
CA ILE A 117 2.72 -6.88 3.70
C ILE A 117 2.95 -5.40 4.01
N GLU A 118 1.93 -4.58 3.77
CA GLU A 118 1.91 -3.17 4.12
C GLU A 118 1.32 -2.97 5.52
N ALA A 119 2.13 -2.45 6.43
CA ALA A 119 1.72 -2.14 7.78
C ALA A 119 1.93 -0.66 8.08
N LYS A 120 0.94 -0.06 8.73
CA LYS A 120 0.98 1.33 9.19
C LYS A 120 1.40 1.38 10.65
N ALA A 121 2.55 2.00 10.92
CA ALA A 121 3.04 2.21 12.27
C ALA A 121 2.12 3.16 13.05
N LYS A 122 2.10 3.02 14.38
CA LYS A 122 1.32 3.87 15.29
C LYS A 122 2.24 4.93 15.91
N ASP A 123 2.80 5.80 15.07
CA ASP A 123 3.68 6.91 15.47
C ASP A 123 3.15 8.27 14.98
N THR A 124 3.90 9.36 15.22
CA THR A 124 3.45 10.72 14.85
C THR A 124 3.29 10.95 13.35
N THR A 125 3.93 10.12 12.53
CA THR A 125 3.89 10.20 11.07
C THR A 125 3.09 9.07 10.44
N ASN A 126 2.59 8.12 11.23
CA ASN A 126 1.98 6.88 10.78
C ASN A 126 2.75 6.24 9.61
N HIS A 127 4.07 6.11 9.75
CA HIS A 127 4.90 5.67 8.62
C HIS A 127 4.57 4.25 8.18
N ILE A 128 4.82 3.95 6.91
CA ILE A 128 4.62 2.61 6.36
C ILE A 128 5.86 1.74 6.53
N ASN A 129 5.62 0.54 7.08
CA ASN A 129 6.51 -0.61 7.08
C ASN A 129 6.09 -1.59 5.99
N ILE A 130 7.06 -2.12 5.25
CA ILE A 130 6.85 -3.19 4.27
C ILE A 130 7.64 -4.41 4.70
N TYR A 131 6.95 -5.53 4.88
CA TYR A 131 7.56 -6.83 5.08
C TYR A 131 7.46 -7.61 3.77
N ALA A 132 8.59 -7.81 3.11
CA ALA A 132 8.66 -8.45 1.80
C ALA A 132 9.17 -9.88 1.92
N TYR A 133 8.52 -10.81 1.22
CA TYR A 133 8.92 -12.21 1.13
C TYR A 133 8.77 -12.74 -0.29
N GLU A 134 9.73 -13.50 -0.78
CA GLU A 134 9.63 -14.26 -2.04
C GLU A 134 9.44 -15.76 -1.74
N PHE A 135 8.61 -16.43 -2.54
CA PHE A 135 8.25 -17.84 -2.34
C PHE A 135 8.71 -18.73 -3.50
N ARG A 136 10.00 -19.10 -3.50
CA ARG A 136 10.58 -20.09 -4.45
C ARG A 136 10.24 -21.55 -4.14
N GLY A 137 9.81 -21.81 -2.91
CA GLY A 137 9.48 -23.15 -2.40
C GLY A 137 8.45 -23.05 -1.28
N THR A 138 8.62 -23.87 -0.25
CA THR A 138 7.68 -23.92 0.88
C THR A 138 7.84 -22.71 1.80
N LYS A 139 9.06 -22.41 2.27
CA LYS A 139 9.30 -21.29 3.20
C LYS A 139 9.57 -19.99 2.46
N GLY A 140 8.90 -18.91 2.88
CA GLY A 140 9.15 -17.57 2.36
C GLY A 140 10.54 -17.08 2.73
N GLN A 141 11.25 -16.53 1.75
CA GLN A 141 12.54 -15.90 1.93
C GLN A 141 12.33 -14.41 2.16
N LYS A 142 12.74 -13.89 3.32
CA LYS A 142 12.58 -12.47 3.64
C LYS A 142 13.48 -11.63 2.73
N ILE A 143 12.93 -10.57 2.18
CA ILE A 143 13.65 -9.55 1.42
C ILE A 143 13.69 -8.27 2.25
N ASP A 144 14.88 -7.67 2.36
CA ASP A 144 15.03 -6.40 3.07
C ASP A 144 14.42 -5.26 2.26
N PHE A 145 13.38 -4.63 2.80
CA PHE A 145 12.77 -3.48 2.17
C PHE A 145 13.56 -2.19 2.50
N PRO A 146 13.91 -1.38 1.50
CA PRO A 146 14.76 -0.21 1.71
C PRO A 146 14.03 0.89 2.47
N LYS A 147 14.66 1.39 3.54
CA LYS A 147 14.15 2.53 4.32
C LYS A 147 14.28 3.84 3.52
N LEU A 148 13.43 4.83 3.83
CA LEU A 148 13.58 6.17 3.28
C LEU A 148 14.91 6.81 3.76
N THR A 149 15.72 7.24 2.80
CA THR A 149 16.99 7.94 3.06
C THR A 149 16.76 9.40 3.42
N SER A 150 17.76 10.11 3.93
CA SER A 150 17.68 11.56 4.18
C SER A 150 17.27 12.37 2.95
N LYS A 151 17.61 11.92 1.75
CA LYS A 151 17.19 12.57 0.50
C LYS A 151 15.72 12.29 0.18
N THR A 152 15.29 11.04 0.27
CA THR A 152 13.92 10.65 -0.12
C THR A 152 12.89 10.99 0.96
N LYS A 153 13.27 11.12 2.23
CA LYS A 153 12.38 11.52 3.33
C LYS A 153 12.26 13.03 3.54
N LYS A 154 12.83 13.87 2.65
CA LYS A 154 12.73 15.33 2.80
C LYS A 154 11.27 15.77 2.71
N GLY A 155 10.78 16.43 3.76
CA GLY A 155 9.38 16.86 3.87
C GLY A 155 8.37 15.72 4.10
N TYR A 156 8.84 14.51 4.41
CA TYR A 156 7.98 13.35 4.67
C TYR A 156 7.23 13.46 5.99
N ARG A 157 5.94 13.14 5.98
CA ARG A 157 5.05 13.15 7.16
C ARG A 157 4.00 12.04 7.19
N GLY A 158 4.20 10.97 6.43
CA GLY A 158 3.20 9.93 6.28
C GLY A 158 2.26 10.18 5.13
N ASP A 159 1.03 9.69 5.28
CA ASP A 159 -0.02 9.66 4.25
C ASP A 159 0.45 9.01 2.95
N ASP A 160 1.29 7.99 3.10
CA ASP A 160 1.75 7.15 2.02
C ASP A 160 0.60 6.42 1.36
N ARG A 161 0.69 6.29 0.04
CA ARG A 161 -0.13 5.43 -0.78
C ARG A 161 0.78 4.52 -1.55
N LEU A 162 0.55 3.21 -1.42
CA LEU A 162 1.29 2.21 -2.16
C LEU A 162 0.38 1.53 -3.19
N TYR A 163 0.97 1.16 -4.33
CA TYR A 163 0.29 0.42 -5.38
C TYR A 163 1.29 -0.19 -6.35
N ILE A 164 0.88 -1.25 -7.06
CA ILE A 164 1.67 -1.86 -8.11
C ILE A 164 1.39 -1.17 -9.44
N LYS A 165 2.45 -0.80 -10.16
CA LYS A 165 2.37 -0.26 -11.52
C LYS A 165 3.53 -0.80 -12.35
N GLU A 166 3.22 -1.41 -13.49
CA GLU A 166 4.22 -1.90 -14.47
C GLU A 166 5.29 -2.79 -13.80
N GLY A 167 4.87 -3.74 -12.94
CA GLY A 167 5.78 -4.65 -12.23
C GLY A 167 6.62 -3.99 -11.13
N ASN A 168 6.36 -2.73 -10.80
CA ASN A 168 7.05 -2.01 -9.73
C ASN A 168 6.08 -1.65 -8.61
N LEU A 169 6.58 -1.61 -7.37
CA LEU A 169 5.85 -1.00 -6.26
C LEU A 169 6.08 0.51 -6.29
N ILE A 170 5.01 1.29 -6.33
CA ILE A 170 5.06 2.75 -6.26
C ILE A 170 4.63 3.17 -4.88
N ARG A 171 5.38 4.10 -4.27
CA ARG A 171 5.03 4.79 -3.03
C ARG A 171 4.91 6.28 -3.32
N GLU A 172 3.74 6.83 -3.06
CA GLU A 172 3.45 8.25 -3.19
C GLU A 172 3.10 8.85 -1.83
N PHE A 173 3.65 10.01 -1.49
CA PHE A 173 3.23 10.76 -0.31
C PHE A 173 3.33 12.28 -0.51
N PRO A 174 2.49 13.08 0.19
CA PRO A 174 2.57 14.53 0.18
C PRO A 174 3.89 15.06 0.77
N VAL A 175 4.39 16.17 0.21
CA VAL A 175 5.59 16.86 0.71
C VAL A 175 5.16 18.05 1.58
N TYR A 176 5.81 18.20 2.73
CA TYR A 176 5.60 19.30 3.67
C TYR A 176 6.83 20.20 3.79
N GLU A 177 6.59 21.48 4.04
CA GLU A 177 7.61 22.48 4.38
C GLU A 177 7.44 22.93 5.84
N GLY A 178 8.57 23.05 6.54
CA GLY A 178 8.62 23.39 7.96
C GLY A 178 8.78 22.18 8.88
N ASN A 179 8.71 22.40 10.18
CA ASN A 179 8.97 21.41 11.22
C ASN A 179 7.83 21.36 12.26
N GLY A 180 7.76 20.28 13.04
CA GLY A 180 6.78 20.15 14.12
C GLY A 180 5.33 20.23 13.65
N LYS A 181 4.40 20.64 14.50
CA LYS A 181 2.97 20.67 14.18
C LYS A 181 2.60 21.74 13.14
N ASP A 182 3.47 22.71 12.89
CA ASP A 182 3.19 23.88 12.05
C ASP A 182 3.56 23.71 10.57
N ALA A 183 4.15 22.56 10.18
CA ALA A 183 4.52 22.36 8.79
C ALA A 183 3.30 22.26 7.89
N LYS A 184 3.43 22.83 6.69
CA LYS A 184 2.33 22.99 5.74
C LYS A 184 2.57 22.12 4.50
N PRO A 185 1.51 21.54 3.92
CA PRO A 185 1.64 20.81 2.67
C PRO A 185 2.07 21.77 1.56
N THR A 186 3.04 21.38 0.74
CA THR A 186 3.52 22.19 -0.39
C THR A 186 2.63 22.04 -1.62
N GLY A 187 1.69 21.10 -1.60
CA GLY A 187 0.90 20.68 -2.76
C GLY A 187 1.65 19.73 -3.70
N GLN A 188 2.95 19.52 -3.50
CA GLN A 188 3.75 18.57 -4.26
C GLN A 188 3.66 17.16 -3.66
N LYS A 189 3.97 16.17 -4.50
CA LYS A 189 4.04 14.75 -4.11
C LYS A 189 5.43 14.21 -4.36
N LYS A 190 5.91 13.40 -3.42
CA LYS A 190 7.09 12.56 -3.59
C LYS A 190 6.62 11.22 -4.12
N ILE A 191 7.17 10.79 -5.25
CA ILE A 191 6.86 9.49 -5.85
C ILE A 191 8.14 8.68 -5.96
N LEU A 192 8.17 7.52 -5.29
CA LEU A 192 9.27 6.59 -5.29
C LEU A 192 8.84 5.29 -5.99
N GLN A 193 9.62 4.85 -6.95
CA GLN A 193 9.48 3.57 -7.61
C GLN A 193 10.47 2.58 -7.00
N TYR A 194 9.96 1.45 -6.53
CA TYR A 194 10.73 0.31 -6.07
C TYR A 194 10.66 -0.79 -7.14
N GLY A 195 11.81 -1.14 -7.70
CA GLY A 195 11.96 -2.32 -8.57
C GLY A 195 12.70 -3.41 -7.83
N LEU A 196 12.52 -4.67 -8.22
CA LEU A 196 13.23 -5.80 -7.61
C LEU A 196 14.14 -6.46 -8.65
N ARG A 197 15.38 -6.77 -8.25
CA ARG A 197 16.31 -7.56 -9.06
C ARG A 197 17.18 -8.40 -8.14
N ASP A 198 17.27 -9.71 -8.40
CA ASP A 198 18.09 -10.63 -7.62
C ASP A 198 17.81 -10.52 -6.10
N ASN A 199 16.52 -10.43 -5.72
CA ASN A 199 16.06 -10.18 -4.34
C ASN A 199 16.62 -8.92 -3.66
N ASN A 200 17.05 -7.93 -4.46
CA ASN A 200 17.48 -6.63 -3.98
C ASN A 200 16.59 -5.53 -4.57
N PHE A 201 16.03 -4.71 -3.69
CA PHE A 201 15.24 -3.57 -4.13
C PHE A 201 16.13 -2.45 -4.67
N THR A 202 15.69 -1.86 -5.78
CA THR A 202 16.20 -0.60 -6.32
C THR A 202 15.19 0.49 -6.05
N VAL A 203 15.65 1.71 -5.77
CA VAL A 203 14.78 2.86 -5.47
C VAL A 203 15.07 3.98 -6.46
N LYS A 204 14.03 4.46 -7.16
CA LYS A 204 14.10 5.62 -8.05
C LYS A 204 13.11 6.69 -7.58
N ASP A 205 13.58 7.92 -7.44
CA ASP A 205 12.68 9.08 -7.25
C ASP A 205 12.20 9.54 -8.62
N ILE A 206 10.90 9.38 -8.87
CA ILE A 206 10.23 9.73 -10.13
C ILE A 206 9.23 10.87 -9.93
N SER A 207 9.41 11.66 -8.88
CA SER A 207 8.56 12.82 -8.61
C SER A 207 8.55 13.77 -9.82
N PRO A 208 7.39 14.37 -10.17
CA PRO A 208 7.35 15.40 -11.20
C PRO A 208 8.32 16.52 -10.84
N VAL A 209 9.26 16.81 -11.75
CA VAL A 209 10.19 17.93 -11.61
C VAL A 209 9.46 19.16 -12.15
N ASP A 210 8.73 19.86 -11.28
CA ASP A 210 8.10 21.17 -11.53
C ASP A 210 7.59 21.44 -12.97
N SER A 211 6.57 20.72 -13.44
CA SER A 211 5.80 21.13 -14.65
C SER A 211 4.80 22.28 -14.37
N ALA A 212 5.05 23.10 -13.35
CA ALA A 212 4.19 24.24 -12.96
C ALA A 212 4.92 25.59 -13.06
N ALA A 213 5.87 25.71 -13.98
CA ALA A 213 6.46 26.99 -14.41
C ALA A 213 6.22 27.27 -15.91
N ALA A 214 5.01 27.00 -16.42
CA ALA A 214 4.59 27.47 -17.75
C ALA A 214 3.06 27.55 -17.83
N ALA A 215 2.51 28.70 -17.44
CA ALA A 215 1.28 29.32 -17.95
C ALA A 215 0.71 30.30 -16.90
N LYS A 216 1.34 31.46 -16.75
CA LYS A 216 0.61 32.66 -16.36
C LYS A 216 0.31 33.43 -17.64
N PRO A 217 -0.96 33.77 -17.96
CA PRO A 217 -1.25 34.60 -19.11
C PRO A 217 -0.71 36.00 -18.87
N ALA A 218 0.12 36.48 -19.80
CA ALA A 218 0.65 37.82 -19.81
C ALA A 218 -0.49 38.83 -20.00
N VAL A 219 -0.80 39.61 -18.95
CA VAL A 219 -1.54 40.86 -19.10
C VAL A 219 -0.55 41.90 -19.59
N LYS A 220 -0.78 42.40 -20.81
CA LYS A 220 -0.05 43.51 -21.42
C LYS A 220 -0.30 44.77 -20.59
N GLU A 221 0.72 45.25 -19.89
CA GLU A 221 0.71 46.60 -19.33
C GLU A 221 1.43 47.54 -20.31
N VAL A 222 0.68 48.55 -20.75
CA VAL A 222 1.07 49.51 -21.79
C VAL A 222 2.06 50.52 -21.23
N VAL A 223 3.17 50.66 -21.94
CA VAL A 223 4.25 51.63 -21.74
C VAL A 223 3.73 53.07 -21.85
N LYS A 224 4.08 53.92 -20.88
CA LYS A 224 4.15 55.37 -21.05
C LYS A 224 5.56 55.86 -20.69
N LYS A 225 6.21 56.52 -21.66
CA LYS A 225 7.56 57.13 -21.58
C LYS A 225 7.50 58.53 -20.98
N GLU A 226 8.50 58.87 -20.16
CA GLU A 226 9.24 60.15 -20.03
C GLU A 226 10.03 60.08 -18.70
N ALA A 227 11.22 60.62 -18.48
CA ALA A 227 12.34 61.16 -19.26
C ALA A 227 13.56 61.14 -18.29
N ALA A 228 14.79 61.10 -18.82
CA ALA A 228 16.05 61.10 -18.05
C ALA A 228 16.37 62.48 -17.42
N PRO A 229 17.36 62.62 -16.51
CA PRO A 229 18.77 62.65 -16.94
C PRO A 229 19.85 62.05 -15.99
N LEU A 230 20.94 61.63 -16.64
CA LEU A 230 22.39 61.64 -16.29
C LEU A 230 22.88 61.79 -14.83
N SER A 231 23.79 60.91 -14.38
CA SER A 231 25.26 61.11 -14.43
C SER A 231 26.06 60.15 -13.52
N ASP A 232 27.13 59.59 -14.12
CA ASP A 232 28.49 59.30 -13.62
C ASP A 232 28.80 58.36 -12.43
N LYS A 233 29.53 57.28 -12.76
CA LYS A 233 30.55 56.62 -11.93
C LYS A 233 31.94 57.18 -12.27
N PRO A 234 32.94 57.02 -11.39
CA PRO A 234 33.98 56.05 -11.74
C PRO A 234 34.51 55.17 -10.61
N LYS A 235 35.17 54.09 -11.07
CA LYS A 235 35.91 53.02 -10.39
C LYS A 235 37.07 53.49 -9.51
N VAL A 236 37.41 52.67 -8.49
CA VAL A 236 38.76 52.16 -8.12
C VAL A 236 38.52 50.84 -7.38
N SER A 237 38.87 49.61 -7.79
CA SER A 237 40.13 48.94 -8.16
C SER A 237 41.19 48.91 -7.06
N GLU A 238 41.21 47.86 -6.24
CA GLU A 238 42.48 47.35 -5.72
C GLU A 238 42.48 45.83 -5.56
N LYS A 239 43.57 45.24 -6.05
CA LYS A 239 43.84 43.82 -6.24
C LYS A 239 45.28 43.62 -5.77
N LYS A 240 45.51 42.81 -4.73
CA LYS A 240 46.82 42.22 -4.39
C LYS A 240 46.54 41.07 -3.40
N SER A 241 46.59 39.79 -3.80
CA SER A 241 47.78 38.93 -4.03
C SER A 241 48.70 38.89 -2.80
N THR A 242 49.22 37.80 -2.26
CA THR A 242 49.38 36.38 -2.64
C THR A 242 50.18 35.68 -1.52
N LYS A 243 50.30 34.34 -1.60
CA LYS A 243 51.25 33.39 -0.97
C LYS A 243 50.87 32.82 0.41
N LYS A 244 50.74 31.49 0.63
CA LYS A 244 51.45 30.24 0.22
C LYS A 244 52.48 29.77 1.27
N LYS A 245 52.19 28.64 1.93
CA LYS A 245 53.05 27.47 2.29
C LYS A 245 52.27 26.61 3.31
N LYS A 246 52.01 25.29 3.18
CA LYS A 246 52.75 24.06 2.83
C LYS A 246 53.34 23.34 4.07
N HIS A 247 53.12 22.01 4.10
CA HIS A 247 53.67 20.92 4.95
C HIS A 247 52.97 20.68 6.30
N THR A 248 52.74 19.45 6.79
CA THR A 248 53.53 18.20 6.65
C THR A 248 52.67 16.93 6.87
N GLU A 249 53.09 15.81 6.26
CA GLU A 249 52.74 14.43 6.63
C GLU A 249 53.11 14.09 8.09
N GLU A 250 52.40 13.14 8.71
CA GLU A 250 53.06 12.17 9.59
C GLU A 250 52.34 10.81 9.59
N LYS A 251 53.11 9.78 9.24
CA LYS A 251 52.79 8.35 9.41
C LYS A 251 53.13 7.94 10.84
N HIS A 252 52.32 7.08 11.45
CA HIS A 252 52.83 6.16 12.47
C HIS A 252 52.30 4.73 12.28
N LYS A 253 53.24 3.78 12.34
CA LYS A 253 53.12 2.33 12.16
C LYS A 253 53.70 1.65 13.41
N LYS A 254 53.17 0.47 13.77
CA LYS A 254 53.55 -0.54 14.81
C LYS A 254 52.51 -0.67 15.94
N LYS A 255 52.17 -1.85 16.48
CA LYS A 255 52.85 -3.17 16.50
C LYS A 255 51.86 -4.30 16.86
N LYS A 256 52.12 -5.49 16.32
CA LYS A 256 51.68 -6.84 16.77
C LYS A 256 51.58 -7.02 18.30
N ARG A 257 50.61 -7.83 18.75
CA ARG A 257 50.85 -8.95 19.69
C ARG A 257 49.80 -10.06 19.58
N ARG A 258 50.30 -11.30 19.58
CA ARG A 258 49.58 -12.59 19.68
C ARG A 258 49.33 -12.94 21.16
N HIS A 259 48.25 -13.67 21.44
CA HIS A 259 48.07 -14.78 22.41
C HIS A 259 46.66 -15.34 22.10
N ARG A 260 46.43 -16.58 21.66
CA ARG A 260 46.56 -17.91 22.30
C ARG A 260 45.77 -17.99 23.60
N GLU A 261 44.50 -18.41 23.52
CA GLU A 261 43.97 -19.74 23.90
C GLU A 261 42.67 -19.99 23.14
#